data_AF-A0A8H8CM53-F1
#
_entry.id   AF-A0A8H8CM53-F1
#
_cell.length_a   1.000
_cell.length_b   1.000
_cell.length_c   1.000
_cell.angle_alpha   90.00
_cell.angle_beta   90.00
_cell.angle_gamma   90.00
#
_symmetry.space_group_name_H-M   'P 1'
#
loop_
_entity.id
_entity.type
_entity.pdbx_description
1 polymer ?
#
loop_
_entity_poly.entity_id
_entity_poly.type
_entity_poly.pdbx_seq_one_letter_code
_entity_poly.pdbx_strand_id
1 'polypeptide(L)'
;MSEDSSPPAYSTSGAKGTAANSFPPSYTPPSTYVIGSTTTTGPLVGLQEVKGHLLLLNIFANLKSTVEKKEFILPNVPHEKDRKWAWFVGLSVERFDIWCRSINPKDASAAQLSAIPPIDVIMVWHSYMLNPRWYTEDCMRIPACKNLKTLEPLFNELLLNSSILTEPPSKARIEFWERQSNLGFDLLNDVGKMSEKTISCPACDKRISIRNDGSGYLQQKFSVFCLKPGCPMGEITKERMALAKLAQDLSMTSTGNPEDSLA
;
A
#
# COMPACT_ATOMS: atom_id res chain seq x y z
N MET A 1 19.33 -39.35 -14.01
CA MET A 1 19.98 -39.12 -12.70
C MET A 1 19.52 -37.75 -12.26
N SER A 2 18.45 -37.72 -11.48
CA SER A 2 17.76 -36.50 -11.07
C SER A 2 17.91 -36.42 -9.56
N GLU A 3 18.79 -35.55 -9.08
CA GLU A 3 18.91 -35.27 -7.65
C GLU A 3 17.84 -34.25 -7.27
N ASP A 4 16.81 -34.75 -6.60
CA ASP A 4 15.73 -34.01 -5.98
C ASP A 4 16.24 -33.48 -4.63
N SER A 5 16.83 -32.28 -4.62
CA SER A 5 17.28 -31.64 -3.38
C SER A 5 16.11 -30.91 -2.72
N SER A 6 15.40 -31.60 -1.83
CA SER A 6 14.43 -30.97 -0.94
C SER A 6 15.09 -29.86 -0.09
N PRO A 7 14.42 -28.72 0.16
CA PRO A 7 14.96 -27.68 1.02
C PRO A 7 15.13 -28.17 2.46
N PRO A 8 16.11 -27.64 3.22
CA PRO A 8 16.41 -28.12 4.56
C PRO A 8 15.22 -27.87 5.50
N ALA A 9 14.88 -28.88 6.30
CA ALA A 9 13.85 -28.78 7.32
C ALA A 9 14.33 -27.88 8.47
N TYR A 10 13.54 -26.86 8.80
CA TYR A 10 13.76 -26.06 10.00
C TYR A 10 13.28 -26.84 11.23
N SER A 11 14.23 -27.38 11.99
CA SER A 11 13.96 -28.07 13.25
C SER A 11 13.69 -27.06 14.38
N THR A 12 12.48 -27.10 14.95
CA THR A 12 12.09 -26.34 16.17
C THR A 12 12.53 -27.01 17.48
N SER A 13 13.36 -28.05 17.40
CA SER A 13 13.82 -28.79 18.57
C SER A 13 15.12 -28.17 19.11
N GLY A 14 14.98 -27.26 20.08
CA GLY A 14 16.07 -26.86 20.94
C GLY A 14 16.55 -28.07 21.75
N ALA A 15 17.60 -28.75 21.28
CA ALA A 15 18.30 -29.74 22.08
C ALA A 15 18.88 -29.03 23.31
N LYS A 16 18.51 -29.52 24.51
CA LYS A 16 19.19 -29.20 25.77
C LYS A 16 20.60 -29.80 25.72
N GLY A 17 21.48 -29.20 24.94
CA GLY A 17 22.93 -29.38 25.01
C GLY A 17 23.50 -28.23 25.82
N THR A 18 24.42 -28.55 26.73
CA THR A 18 25.24 -27.60 27.50
C THR A 18 25.92 -26.61 26.55
N ALA A 19 25.28 -25.47 26.31
CA ALA A 19 25.82 -24.42 25.45
C ALA A 19 26.89 -23.66 26.23
N ALA A 20 28.16 -23.97 25.94
CA ALA A 20 29.19 -22.95 26.07
C ALA A 20 28.70 -21.71 25.32
N ASN A 21 28.82 -20.53 25.93
CA ASN A 21 28.50 -19.22 25.35
C ASN A 21 29.42 -18.93 24.13
N SER A 22 29.30 -19.69 23.05
CA SER A 22 29.92 -19.37 21.78
C SER A 22 29.09 -18.26 21.17
N PHE A 23 29.60 -17.03 21.26
CA PHE A 23 29.09 -15.93 20.47
C PHE A 23 28.99 -16.37 19.00
N PRO A 24 27.97 -15.92 18.26
CA PRO A 24 27.90 -16.18 16.83
C PRO A 24 29.22 -15.72 16.18
N PRO A 25 29.69 -16.42 15.12
CA PRO A 25 30.93 -16.09 14.46
C PRO A 25 30.94 -14.61 14.06
N SER A 26 32.07 -13.95 14.32
CA SER A 26 32.26 -12.54 13.94
C SER A 26 32.16 -12.43 12.42
N TYR A 27 31.10 -11.78 11.95
CA TYR A 27 30.88 -11.51 10.54
C TYR A 27 31.18 -10.04 10.28
N THR A 28 32.10 -9.77 9.34
CA THR A 28 32.34 -8.43 8.84
C THR A 28 31.60 -8.29 7.50
N PRO A 29 30.52 -7.49 7.42
CA PRO A 29 29.78 -7.32 6.17
C PRO A 29 30.63 -6.65 5.08
N PRO A 30 30.43 -7.01 3.80
CA PRO A 30 31.06 -6.33 2.69
C PRO A 30 30.68 -4.84 2.66
N SER A 31 31.68 -3.98 2.49
CA SER A 31 31.48 -2.53 2.35
C SER A 31 31.14 -2.11 0.91
N THR A 32 31.34 -2.98 -0.08
CA THR A 32 31.03 -2.73 -1.49
C THR A 32 30.52 -3.99 -2.18
N TYR A 33 29.75 -3.81 -3.26
CA TYR A 33 29.14 -4.86 -4.05
C TYR A 33 29.35 -4.58 -5.54
N VAL A 34 29.53 -5.63 -6.34
CA VAL A 34 29.56 -5.53 -7.81
C VAL A 34 28.20 -5.97 -8.36
N ILE A 35 27.51 -5.06 -9.04
CA ILE A 35 26.19 -5.27 -9.64
C ILE A 35 26.30 -4.96 -11.14
N GLY A 36 26.32 -6.02 -11.97
CA GLY A 36 26.59 -5.87 -13.40
C GLY A 36 27.97 -5.26 -13.63
N SER A 37 28.02 -4.13 -14.34
CA SER A 37 29.25 -3.37 -14.59
C SER A 37 29.57 -2.32 -13.51
N THR A 38 28.74 -2.18 -12.48
CA THR A 38 28.83 -1.10 -11.49
C THR A 38 29.30 -1.63 -10.15
N THR A 39 30.29 -0.96 -9.53
CA THR A 39 30.71 -1.24 -8.15
C THR A 39 30.13 -0.17 -7.22
N THR A 40 29.53 -0.57 -6.11
CA THR A 40 28.97 0.37 -5.14
C THR A 40 30.08 1.08 -4.36
N THR A 41 29.85 2.34 -3.98
CA THR A 41 30.79 3.14 -3.16
C THR A 41 30.69 2.84 -1.66
N GLY A 42 29.67 2.09 -1.27
CA GLY A 42 29.35 1.73 0.10
C GLY A 42 28.36 0.56 0.16
N PRO A 43 27.91 0.18 1.35
CA PRO A 43 26.86 -0.82 1.50
C PRO A 43 25.57 -0.36 0.84
N LEU A 44 24.80 -1.30 0.28
CA LEU A 44 23.51 -1.01 -0.36
C LEU A 44 22.46 -0.49 0.63
N VAL A 45 22.57 -0.88 1.89
CA VAL A 45 21.70 -0.46 2.98
C VAL A 45 22.57 -0.13 4.19
N GLY A 46 22.46 1.09 4.68
CA GLY A 46 23.09 1.61 5.88
C GLY A 46 22.32 1.27 7.16
N LEU A 47 23.02 1.37 8.29
CA LEU A 47 22.45 1.04 9.60
C LEU A 47 21.24 1.91 9.98
N GLN A 48 21.20 3.16 9.52
CA GLN A 48 20.07 4.07 9.81
C GLN A 48 18.80 3.62 9.06
N GLU A 49 18.92 3.22 7.80
CA GLU A 49 17.80 2.72 7.01
C GLU A 49 17.23 1.44 7.62
N VAL A 50 18.10 0.53 8.11
CA VAL A 50 17.67 -0.67 8.85
C VAL A 50 16.90 -0.30 10.12
N LYS A 51 17.41 0.65 10.92
CA LYS A 51 16.73 1.10 12.14
C LYS A 51 15.38 1.75 11.82
N GLY A 52 15.33 2.61 10.81
CA GLY A 52 14.10 3.25 10.34
C GLY A 52 13.07 2.23 9.86
N HIS A 53 13.50 1.22 9.12
CA HIS A 53 12.61 0.16 8.63
C HIS A 53 12.06 -0.69 9.78
N LEU A 54 12.90 -1.09 10.74
CA LEU A 54 12.45 -1.82 11.93
C LEU A 54 11.46 -1.00 12.77
N LEU A 55 11.71 0.31 12.91
CA LEU A 55 10.78 1.23 13.55
C LEU A 55 9.44 1.28 12.80
N LEU A 56 9.47 1.38 11.48
CA LEU A 56 8.27 1.39 10.64
C LEU A 56 7.45 0.10 10.82
N LEU A 57 8.10 -1.06 10.80
CA LEU A 57 7.43 -2.36 11.04
C LEU A 57 6.82 -2.44 12.45
N ASN A 58 7.52 -1.93 13.47
CA ASN A 58 6.98 -1.85 14.83
C ASN A 58 5.74 -0.95 14.89
N ILE A 59 5.73 0.17 14.17
CA ILE A 59 4.57 1.06 14.09
C ILE A 59 3.38 0.34 13.42
N PHE A 60 3.59 -0.41 12.34
CA PHE A 60 2.52 -1.19 11.72
C PHE A 60 1.96 -2.26 12.66
N ALA A 61 2.82 -2.93 13.44
CA ALA A 61 2.38 -3.90 14.44
C ALA A 61 1.54 -3.23 15.54
N ASN A 62 1.94 -2.03 16.00
CA ASN A 62 1.18 -1.25 16.97
C ASN A 62 -0.16 -0.75 16.42
N LEU A 63 -0.19 -0.33 15.15
CA LEU A 63 -1.41 0.05 14.44
C LEU A 63 -2.39 -1.12 14.38
N LYS A 64 -1.92 -2.32 13.98
CA LYS A 64 -2.72 -3.54 13.98
C LYS A 64 -3.29 -3.86 15.36
N SER A 65 -2.46 -3.87 16.40
CA SER A 65 -2.90 -4.09 17.79
C SER A 65 -3.95 -3.06 18.24
N THR A 66 -3.79 -1.80 17.85
CA THR A 66 -4.74 -0.72 18.16
C THR A 66 -6.09 -0.97 17.48
N VAL A 67 -6.09 -1.29 16.18
CA VAL A 67 -7.30 -1.61 15.42
C VAL A 67 -8.04 -2.81 16.00
N GLU A 68 -7.33 -3.88 16.36
CA GLU A 68 -7.93 -5.09 16.93
C GLU A 68 -8.67 -4.81 18.24
N LYS A 69 -8.08 -3.96 19.09
CA LYS A 69 -8.61 -3.59 20.42
C LYS A 69 -9.67 -2.48 20.38
N LYS A 70 -9.67 -1.65 19.34
CA LYS A 70 -10.61 -0.53 19.22
C LYS A 70 -12.01 -1.06 18.87
N GLU A 71 -12.99 -0.50 19.57
CA GLU A 71 -14.40 -0.65 19.23
C GLU A 71 -14.81 0.48 18.31
N PHE A 72 -15.40 0.12 17.17
CA PHE A 72 -15.88 1.07 16.18
C PHE A 72 -17.40 1.13 16.22
N ILE A 73 -17.95 2.32 16.42
CA ILE A 73 -19.41 2.54 16.44
C ILE A 73 -19.89 2.72 14.99
N LEU A 74 -19.79 1.66 14.20
CA LEU A 74 -20.23 1.62 12.80
C LEU A 74 -20.92 0.29 12.51
N PRO A 75 -21.96 0.28 11.65
CA PRO A 75 -22.60 -0.96 11.23
C PRO A 75 -21.60 -1.84 10.45
N ASN A 76 -21.76 -3.16 10.58
CA ASN A 76 -21.05 -4.17 9.79
C ASN A 76 -19.52 -4.17 9.88
N VAL A 77 -18.95 -3.63 10.97
CA VAL A 77 -17.54 -3.82 11.30
C VAL A 77 -17.33 -5.25 11.80
N PRO A 78 -16.38 -6.03 11.24
CA PRO A 78 -16.13 -7.39 11.71
C PRO A 78 -15.64 -7.43 13.16
N HIS A 79 -16.17 -8.38 13.95
CA HIS A 79 -15.73 -8.60 15.34
C HIS A 79 -14.43 -9.42 15.43
N GLU A 80 -14.25 -10.39 14.53
CA GLU A 80 -13.03 -11.22 14.48
C GLU A 80 -11.80 -10.38 14.14
N LYS A 81 -10.71 -10.54 14.89
CA LYS A 81 -9.49 -9.71 14.78
C LYS A 81 -8.94 -9.62 13.36
N ASP A 82 -8.73 -10.77 12.71
CA ASP A 82 -8.15 -10.80 11.36
C ASP A 82 -9.07 -10.17 10.32
N ARG A 83 -10.39 -10.38 10.45
CA ARG A 83 -11.37 -9.74 9.57
C ARG A 83 -11.47 -8.24 9.81
N LYS A 84 -11.38 -7.80 11.06
CA LYS A 84 -11.36 -6.38 11.44
C LYS A 84 -10.11 -5.70 10.87
N TRP A 85 -8.96 -6.37 10.96
CA TRP A 85 -7.73 -5.90 10.34
C TRP A 85 -7.84 -5.82 8.83
N ALA A 86 -8.33 -6.86 8.16
CA ALA A 86 -8.53 -6.86 6.71
C ALA A 86 -9.49 -5.75 6.24
N TRP A 87 -10.57 -5.51 7.00
CA TRP A 87 -11.49 -4.39 6.77
C TRP A 87 -10.78 -3.04 6.87
N PHE A 88 -9.99 -2.82 7.93
CA PHE A 88 -9.22 -1.59 8.11
C PHE A 88 -8.22 -1.37 6.97
N VAL A 89 -7.46 -2.41 6.59
CA VAL A 89 -6.53 -2.37 5.46
C VAL A 89 -7.26 -2.01 4.16
N GLY A 90 -8.47 -2.54 3.95
CA GLY A 90 -9.31 -2.17 2.81
C GLY A 90 -9.59 -0.67 2.74
N LEU A 91 -9.91 -0.03 3.89
CA LEU A 91 -10.08 1.42 3.96
C LEU A 91 -8.76 2.18 3.72
N SER A 92 -7.64 1.65 4.21
CA SER A 92 -6.31 2.21 3.94
C SER A 92 -5.97 2.18 2.45
N VAL A 93 -6.35 1.11 1.73
CA VAL A 93 -6.17 1.01 0.27
C VAL A 93 -7.00 2.05 -0.46
N GLU A 94 -8.22 2.33 -0.01
CA GLU A 94 -9.05 3.40 -0.57
C GLU A 94 -8.41 4.78 -0.36
N ARG A 95 -7.85 5.04 0.83
CA ARG A 95 -7.07 6.27 1.11
C ARG A 95 -5.82 6.37 0.25
N PHE A 96 -5.15 5.25 0.00
CA PHE A 96 -3.99 5.18 -0.89
C PHE A 96 -4.37 5.50 -2.35
N ASP A 97 -5.47 4.95 -2.89
CA ASP A 97 -5.95 5.28 -4.25
C ASP A 97 -6.31 6.78 -4.38
N ILE A 98 -6.97 7.35 -3.37
CA ILE A 98 -7.26 8.80 -3.33
C ILE A 98 -5.97 9.61 -3.34
N TRP A 99 -5.00 9.26 -2.49
CA TRP A 99 -3.72 9.95 -2.41
C TRP A 99 -2.93 9.91 -3.73
N CYS A 100 -2.88 8.73 -4.38
CA CYS A 100 -2.24 8.57 -5.69
C CYS A 100 -2.84 9.51 -6.73
N ARG A 101 -4.17 9.65 -6.74
CA ARG A 101 -4.88 10.52 -7.70
C ARG A 101 -4.77 12.01 -7.35
N SER A 102 -4.59 12.36 -6.08
CA SER A 102 -4.56 13.75 -5.61
C SER A 102 -3.18 14.38 -5.68
N ILE A 103 -2.11 13.59 -5.63
CA ILE A 103 -0.75 14.11 -5.59
C ILE A 103 -0.31 14.59 -6.97
N ASN A 104 0.13 15.85 -7.05
CA ASN A 104 0.68 16.46 -8.26
C ASN A 104 2.22 16.58 -8.15
N PRO A 105 2.99 16.40 -9.24
CA PRO A 105 4.44 16.62 -9.22
C PRO A 105 4.89 17.96 -8.62
N LYS A 106 4.12 19.03 -8.83
CA LYS A 106 4.43 20.37 -8.29
C LYS A 106 4.23 20.47 -6.78
N ASP A 107 3.27 19.71 -6.25
CA ASP A 107 2.98 19.65 -4.81
C ASP A 107 4.00 18.76 -4.09
N ALA A 108 4.53 17.75 -4.78
CA ALA A 108 5.56 16.85 -4.27
C ALA A 108 6.89 17.58 -3.98
N SER A 109 7.25 18.60 -4.77
CA SER A 109 8.54 19.31 -4.62
C SER A 109 8.54 20.43 -3.57
N ALA A 110 7.43 21.15 -3.39
CA ALA A 110 7.38 22.33 -2.51
C ALA A 110 7.12 21.98 -1.03
N ALA A 111 6.70 20.74 -0.73
CA ALA A 111 6.26 20.32 0.60
C ALA A 111 6.66 18.87 0.92
N GLN A 112 7.85 18.44 0.49
CA GLN A 112 8.31 17.04 0.50
C GLN A 112 7.92 16.26 1.78
N LEU A 113 8.15 16.80 2.98
CA LEU A 113 7.76 16.13 4.23
C LEU A 113 6.26 16.21 4.56
N SER A 114 5.58 17.27 4.15
CA SER A 114 4.11 17.40 4.31
C SER A 114 3.35 16.50 3.34
N ALA A 115 3.97 16.08 2.24
CA ALA A 115 3.41 15.16 1.27
C ALA A 115 3.41 13.69 1.75
N ILE A 116 4.12 13.39 2.84
CA ILE A 116 4.14 12.06 3.46
C ILE A 116 2.73 11.76 4.01
N PRO A 117 2.06 10.71 3.51
CA PRO A 117 0.67 10.44 3.87
C PRO A 117 0.57 9.84 5.30
N PRO A 118 -0.62 9.69 5.86
CA PRO A 118 -0.87 9.00 7.12
C PRO A 118 -0.30 7.57 7.17
N ILE A 119 -0.10 7.06 8.39
CA ILE A 119 0.57 5.76 8.62
C ILE A 119 -0.13 4.57 7.96
N ASP A 120 -1.47 4.61 7.88
CA ASP A 120 -2.26 3.57 7.24
C ASP A 120 -2.00 3.51 5.72
N VAL A 121 -1.77 4.67 5.10
CA VAL A 121 -1.41 4.79 3.68
C VAL A 121 0.04 4.42 3.44
N ILE A 122 0.95 4.84 4.33
CA ILE A 122 2.37 4.42 4.28
C ILE A 122 2.48 2.89 4.33
N MET A 123 1.66 2.23 5.16
CA MET A 123 1.62 0.77 5.23
C MET A 123 1.25 0.11 3.89
N VAL A 124 0.23 0.64 3.21
CA VAL A 124 -0.18 0.15 1.89
C VAL A 124 0.91 0.41 0.86
N TRP A 125 1.45 1.63 0.84
CA TRP A 125 2.51 2.02 -0.09
C TRP A 125 3.78 1.17 0.09
N HIS A 126 4.23 0.98 1.34
CA HIS A 126 5.33 0.09 1.68
C HIS A 126 5.10 -1.33 1.15
N SER A 127 3.92 -1.91 1.42
CA SER A 127 3.58 -3.26 0.99
C SER A 127 3.58 -3.39 -0.54
N TYR A 128 3.22 -2.31 -1.25
CA TYR A 128 3.26 -2.26 -2.70
C TYR A 128 4.71 -2.20 -3.24
N MET A 129 5.58 -1.42 -2.60
CA MET A 129 7.00 -1.30 -2.94
C MET A 129 7.78 -2.63 -2.76
N LEU A 130 7.30 -3.55 -1.92
CA LEU A 130 7.89 -4.88 -1.75
C LEU A 130 7.83 -5.75 -3.01
N ASN A 131 7.01 -5.39 -4.00
CA ASN A 131 7.07 -5.96 -5.34
C ASN A 131 7.60 -4.93 -6.36
N PRO A 132 8.93 -4.75 -6.45
CA PRO A 132 9.52 -3.63 -7.19
C PRO A 132 9.23 -3.68 -8.69
N ARG A 133 9.01 -4.88 -9.25
CA ARG A 133 8.67 -5.04 -10.67
C ARG A 133 7.27 -4.51 -10.97
N TRP A 134 6.25 -4.98 -10.24
CA TRP A 134 4.87 -4.50 -10.42
C TRP A 134 4.74 -3.03 -10.05
N TYR A 135 5.38 -2.60 -8.96
CA TYR A 135 5.39 -1.20 -8.55
C TYR A 135 5.94 -0.28 -9.66
N THR A 136 7.08 -0.65 -10.26
CA THR A 136 7.68 0.16 -11.34
C THR A 136 6.80 0.16 -12.60
N GLU A 137 6.32 -1.01 -13.02
CA GLU A 137 5.44 -1.14 -14.20
C GLU A 137 4.16 -0.31 -14.05
N ASP A 138 3.52 -0.37 -12.89
CA ASP A 138 2.29 0.37 -12.63
C ASP A 138 2.53 1.87 -12.52
N CYS A 139 3.68 2.32 -11.99
CA CYS A 139 4.07 3.73 -12.05
C CYS A 139 4.21 4.23 -13.50
N MET A 140 4.54 3.35 -14.46
CA MET A 140 4.63 3.73 -15.87
C MET A 140 3.27 3.69 -16.56
N ARG A 141 2.47 2.64 -16.30
CA ARG A 141 1.25 2.32 -17.03
C ARG A 141 -0.01 2.98 -16.46
N ILE A 142 -0.07 3.21 -15.14
CA ILE A 142 -1.27 3.71 -14.46
C ILE A 142 -1.09 5.21 -14.18
N PRO A 143 -1.88 6.11 -14.80
CA PRO A 143 -1.73 7.55 -14.62
C PRO A 143 -1.78 8.02 -13.16
N ALA A 144 -2.61 7.39 -12.33
CA ALA A 144 -2.71 7.70 -10.91
C ALA A 144 -1.44 7.31 -10.11
N CYS A 145 -0.72 6.27 -10.55
CA CYS A 145 0.50 5.81 -9.88
C CYS A 145 1.75 6.53 -10.38
N LYS A 146 1.66 7.30 -11.48
CA LYS A 146 2.82 7.96 -12.12
C LYS A 146 3.67 8.77 -11.17
N ASN A 147 3.03 9.45 -10.22
CA ASN A 147 3.72 10.33 -9.29
C ASN A 147 4.38 9.59 -8.13
N LEU A 148 4.02 8.32 -7.87
CA LEU A 148 4.64 7.52 -6.80
C LEU A 148 6.15 7.36 -6.99
N LYS A 149 6.61 7.26 -8.25
CA LYS A 149 8.04 7.20 -8.57
C LYS A 149 8.79 8.46 -8.12
N THR A 150 8.18 9.63 -8.28
CA THR A 150 8.77 10.91 -7.83
C THR A 150 8.81 11.06 -6.32
N LEU A 151 8.02 10.27 -5.60
CA LEU A 151 7.92 10.30 -4.14
C LEU A 151 8.83 9.28 -3.46
N GLU A 152 9.46 8.35 -4.19
CA GLU A 152 10.39 7.37 -3.60
C GLU A 152 11.48 8.00 -2.69
N PRO A 153 12.10 9.15 -3.04
CA PRO A 153 13.07 9.79 -2.15
C PRO A 153 12.48 10.16 -0.78
N LEU A 154 11.18 10.48 -0.71
CA LEU A 154 10.50 10.76 0.55
C LEU A 154 10.36 9.55 1.43
N PHE A 155 10.18 8.37 0.82
CA PHE A 155 10.17 7.13 1.58
C PHE A 155 11.54 6.88 2.20
N ASN A 156 12.62 7.22 1.51
CA ASN A 156 13.95 7.12 2.11
C ASN A 156 14.14 8.12 3.26
N GLU A 157 13.74 9.38 3.08
CA GLU A 157 13.75 10.39 4.16
C GLU A 157 12.94 9.95 5.39
N LEU A 158 11.81 9.27 5.18
CA LEU A 158 11.00 8.68 6.25
C LEU A 158 11.79 7.63 7.06
N LEU A 159 12.62 6.81 6.40
CA LEU A 159 13.45 5.81 7.06
C LEU A 159 14.65 6.45 7.79
N LEU A 160 15.22 7.51 7.22
CA LEU A 160 16.36 8.21 7.82
C LEU A 160 15.97 9.12 8.98
N ASN A 161 14.75 9.66 8.97
CA ASN A 161 14.25 10.58 9.98
C ASN A 161 13.07 10.00 10.76
N SER A 162 13.38 9.33 11.87
CA SER A 162 12.39 8.67 12.71
C SER A 162 11.36 9.61 13.33
N SER A 163 11.65 10.91 13.49
CA SER A 163 10.72 11.84 14.14
C SER A 163 9.40 12.00 13.38
N ILE A 164 9.44 11.87 12.05
CA ILE A 164 8.25 11.90 11.17
C ILE A 164 7.25 10.79 11.53
N LEU A 165 7.76 9.68 12.06
CA LEU A 165 7.03 8.48 12.43
C LEU A 165 6.67 8.42 13.92
N THR A 166 7.51 8.97 14.79
CA THR A 166 7.36 8.86 16.25
C THR A 166 6.64 10.05 16.89
N GLU A 167 6.71 11.22 16.28
CA GLU A 167 6.07 12.43 16.78
C GLU A 167 4.68 12.63 16.16
N PRO A 168 3.78 13.38 16.82
CA PRO A 168 2.53 13.79 16.21
C PRO A 168 2.76 14.51 14.87
N PRO A 169 1.91 14.26 13.85
CA PRO A 169 2.07 14.88 12.54
C PRO A 169 2.00 16.40 12.65
N SER A 170 2.86 17.10 11.89
CA SER A 170 2.85 18.56 11.86
C SER A 170 1.53 19.09 11.27
N LYS A 171 1.13 20.30 11.70
CA LYS A 171 -0.07 20.97 11.17
C LYS A 171 -0.06 21.07 9.64
N ALA A 172 1.10 21.38 9.05
CA ALA A 172 1.25 21.45 7.60
C ALA A 172 1.00 20.11 6.90
N ARG A 173 1.43 18.97 7.48
CA ARG A 173 1.19 17.63 6.94
C ARG A 173 -0.29 17.23 7.03
N ILE A 174 -0.95 17.58 8.14
CA ILE A 174 -2.40 17.37 8.32
C ILE A 174 -3.18 18.19 7.27
N GLU A 175 -2.92 19.50 7.19
CA GLU A 175 -3.61 20.41 6.26
C GLU A 175 -3.38 20.01 4.79
N PHE A 176 -2.16 19.58 4.46
CA PHE A 176 -1.84 19.10 3.11
C PHE A 176 -2.67 17.88 2.73
N TRP A 177 -2.73 16.87 3.61
CA TRP A 177 -3.53 15.67 3.43
C TRP A 177 -5.02 15.99 3.30
N GLU A 178 -5.56 16.79 4.22
CA GLU A 178 -6.99 17.13 4.25
C GLU A 178 -7.41 17.91 3.01
N ARG A 179 -6.57 18.86 2.56
CA ARG A 179 -6.81 19.64 1.34
C ARG A 179 -6.86 18.77 0.09
N GLN A 180 -6.00 17.75 0.01
CA GLN A 180 -5.89 16.90 -1.18
C GLN A 180 -6.91 15.76 -1.19
N SER A 181 -7.14 15.12 -0.06
CA SER A 181 -7.96 13.91 0.03
C SER A 181 -9.42 14.18 0.43
N ASN A 182 -9.70 15.34 1.04
CA ASN A 182 -10.96 15.63 1.72
C ASN A 182 -11.34 14.58 2.81
N LEU A 183 -10.34 13.89 3.35
CA LEU A 183 -10.43 12.95 4.46
C LEU A 183 -9.55 13.47 5.59
N GLY A 184 -9.92 13.22 6.84
CA GLY A 184 -9.04 13.60 7.94
C GLY A 184 -7.85 12.65 8.09
N PHE A 185 -6.84 13.14 8.79
CA PHE A 185 -5.52 12.52 8.80
C PHE A 185 -5.50 11.16 9.52
N ASP A 186 -6.24 11.01 10.63
CA ASP A 186 -6.29 9.76 11.38
C ASP A 186 -7.49 8.89 10.96
N LEU A 187 -7.21 7.82 10.21
CA LEU A 187 -8.23 6.86 9.79
C LEU A 187 -9.04 6.30 10.97
N LEU A 188 -8.43 6.09 12.14
CA LEU A 188 -9.13 5.52 13.30
C LEU A 188 -10.27 6.42 13.79
N ASN A 189 -10.19 7.73 13.55
CA ASN A 189 -11.22 8.70 13.92
C ASN A 189 -12.16 9.01 12.76
N ASP A 190 -11.74 8.77 11.51
CA ASP A 190 -12.50 9.09 10.30
C ASP A 190 -13.10 7.89 9.55
N VAL A 191 -13.04 6.69 10.12
CA VAL A 191 -13.66 5.48 9.54
C VAL A 191 -15.12 5.71 9.09
N GLY A 192 -15.89 6.55 9.82
CA GLY A 192 -17.29 6.85 9.49
C GLY A 192 -17.47 7.63 8.19
N LYS A 193 -16.49 8.47 7.81
CA LYS A 193 -16.50 9.23 6.55
C LYS A 193 -16.21 8.35 5.33
N MET A 194 -15.74 7.12 5.54
CA MET A 194 -15.41 6.14 4.50
C MET A 194 -16.46 5.01 4.39
N SER A 195 -17.70 5.27 4.83
CA SER A 195 -18.79 4.29 4.83
C SER A 195 -19.47 4.09 3.47
N GLU A 196 -19.15 4.94 2.49
CA GLU A 196 -19.70 4.90 1.14
C GLU A 196 -18.58 4.84 0.09
N LYS A 197 -18.74 3.97 -0.92
CA LYS A 197 -17.86 3.90 -2.09
C LYS A 197 -18.68 4.08 -3.35
N THR A 198 -18.27 5.01 -4.20
CA THR A 198 -18.88 5.17 -5.53
C THR A 198 -18.09 4.37 -6.56
N ILE A 199 -18.80 3.58 -7.37
CA ILE A 199 -18.26 2.90 -8.56
C ILE A 199 -19.00 3.34 -9.83
N SER A 200 -18.42 3.11 -11.00
CA SER A 200 -19.08 3.29 -12.29
C SER A 200 -19.59 1.95 -12.84
N CYS A 201 -20.81 1.93 -13.36
CA CYS A 201 -21.35 0.78 -14.08
C CYS A 201 -20.54 0.55 -15.38
N PRO A 202 -19.99 -0.65 -15.60
CA PRO A 202 -19.13 -0.88 -16.77
C PRO A 202 -19.81 -0.77 -18.13
N ALA A 203 -21.14 -0.94 -18.21
CA ALA A 203 -21.87 -0.89 -19.48
C ALA A 203 -22.44 0.50 -19.82
N CYS A 204 -22.72 1.35 -18.81
CA CYS A 204 -23.46 2.59 -19.03
C CYS A 204 -22.90 3.81 -18.29
N ASP A 205 -21.77 3.63 -17.59
CA ASP A 205 -21.04 4.62 -16.79
C ASP A 205 -21.87 5.35 -15.71
N LYS A 206 -23.03 4.80 -15.35
CA LYS A 206 -23.82 5.33 -14.23
C LYS A 206 -23.04 5.12 -12.93
N ARG A 207 -22.86 6.20 -12.17
CA ARG A 207 -22.32 6.14 -10.81
C ARG A 207 -23.29 5.46 -9.85
N ILE A 208 -22.79 4.50 -9.08
CA ILE A 208 -23.51 3.71 -8.09
C ILE A 208 -22.82 3.91 -6.74
N SER A 209 -23.54 4.43 -5.74
CA SER A 209 -23.04 4.50 -4.37
C SER A 209 -23.32 3.18 -3.65
N ILE A 210 -22.29 2.59 -3.09
CA ILE A 210 -22.32 1.34 -2.34
C ILE A 210 -22.06 1.68 -0.87
N ARG A 211 -22.98 1.27 0.00
CA ARG A 211 -22.78 1.33 1.44
C ARG A 211 -22.19 0.01 1.96
N ASN A 212 -21.52 0.07 3.10
CA ASN A 212 -21.07 -1.12 3.82
C ASN A 212 -22.24 -1.81 4.54
N ASP A 213 -23.17 -2.39 3.78
CA ASP A 213 -24.40 -3.05 4.27
C ASP A 213 -24.31 -4.58 4.41
N GLY A 214 -23.15 -5.18 4.09
CA GLY A 214 -22.96 -6.64 4.03
C GLY A 214 -22.60 -7.15 2.63
N SER A 215 -22.85 -6.33 1.60
CA SER A 215 -22.46 -6.56 0.19
C SER A 215 -21.51 -5.49 -0.40
N GLY A 216 -20.93 -4.65 0.45
CA GLY A 216 -20.07 -3.53 0.13
C GLY A 216 -18.79 -3.89 -0.63
N TYR A 217 -18.18 -2.88 -1.26
CA TYR A 217 -17.03 -3.05 -2.17
C TYR A 217 -15.85 -3.82 -1.55
N LEU A 218 -15.58 -3.61 -0.27
CA LEU A 218 -14.48 -4.27 0.45
C LEU A 218 -14.87 -5.65 1.03
N GLN A 219 -16.11 -6.11 0.84
CA GLN A 219 -16.60 -7.39 1.38
C GLN A 219 -16.42 -8.52 0.36
N GLN A 220 -16.34 -9.76 0.85
CA GLN A 220 -15.96 -10.94 0.04
C GLN A 220 -17.00 -11.28 -1.05
N LYS A 221 -18.27 -10.91 -0.84
CA LYS A 221 -19.39 -11.17 -1.76
C LYS A 221 -19.92 -9.87 -2.37
N PHE A 222 -19.02 -8.99 -2.79
CA PHE A 222 -19.40 -7.73 -3.42
C PHE A 222 -20.31 -8.01 -4.65
N SER A 223 -21.54 -7.50 -4.59
CA SER A 223 -22.51 -7.57 -5.67
C SER A 223 -23.45 -6.37 -5.60
N VAL A 224 -23.66 -5.69 -6.72
CA VAL A 224 -24.61 -4.58 -6.82
C VAL A 224 -25.27 -4.56 -8.19
N PHE A 225 -26.54 -4.16 -8.27
CA PHE A 225 -27.25 -4.05 -9.55
C PHE A 225 -27.20 -2.63 -10.10
N CYS A 226 -27.03 -2.50 -11.42
CA CYS A 226 -27.24 -1.20 -12.07
C CYS A 226 -28.74 -0.93 -12.22
N LEU A 227 -29.24 0.09 -11.51
CA LEU A 227 -30.67 0.48 -11.56
C LEU A 227 -31.03 1.38 -12.74
N LYS A 228 -30.11 1.63 -13.68
CA LYS A 228 -30.40 2.45 -14.87
C LYS A 228 -31.34 1.66 -15.80
N PRO A 229 -32.54 2.18 -16.13
CA PRO A 229 -33.44 1.51 -17.06
C PRO A 229 -32.75 1.23 -18.40
N GLY A 230 -32.90 0.01 -18.92
CA GLY A 230 -32.31 -0.42 -20.18
C GLY A 230 -30.80 -0.75 -20.13
N CYS A 231 -30.16 -0.74 -18.97
CA CYS A 231 -28.76 -1.17 -18.87
C CYS A 231 -28.64 -2.71 -18.92
N PRO A 232 -27.89 -3.29 -19.87
CA PRO A 232 -27.75 -4.74 -19.99
C PRO A 232 -26.77 -5.33 -18.97
N MET A 233 -26.14 -4.50 -18.12
CA MET A 233 -25.13 -4.97 -17.19
C MET A 233 -25.71 -6.00 -16.21
N GLY A 234 -26.88 -5.75 -15.64
CA GLY A 234 -27.44 -6.58 -14.57
C GLY A 234 -26.61 -6.48 -13.28
N GLU A 235 -26.20 -7.64 -12.74
CA GLU A 235 -25.36 -7.74 -11.54
C GLU A 235 -23.91 -7.31 -11.81
N ILE A 236 -23.35 -6.46 -10.95
CA ILE A 236 -21.96 -5.99 -11.01
C ILE A 236 -21.18 -6.65 -9.88
N THR A 237 -20.17 -7.43 -10.25
CA THR A 237 -19.19 -8.04 -9.34
C THR A 237 -17.78 -7.51 -9.64
N LYS A 238 -16.79 -7.85 -8.80
CA LYS A 238 -15.38 -7.48 -9.03
C LYS A 238 -14.85 -8.05 -10.34
N GLU A 239 -15.20 -9.29 -10.65
CA GLU A 239 -14.78 -10.01 -11.85
C GLU A 239 -15.32 -9.31 -13.10
N ARG A 240 -16.59 -8.88 -13.09
CA ARG A 240 -17.19 -8.17 -14.23
C ARG A 240 -16.59 -6.77 -14.42
N MET A 241 -16.27 -6.07 -13.33
CA MET A 241 -15.55 -4.79 -13.41
C MET A 241 -14.13 -4.98 -13.96
N ALA A 242 -13.42 -6.02 -13.51
CA ALA A 242 -12.07 -6.33 -13.98
C ALA A 242 -12.06 -6.69 -15.48
N LEU A 243 -13.01 -7.53 -15.92
CA LEU A 243 -13.16 -7.87 -17.34
C LEU A 243 -13.45 -6.64 -18.20
N ALA A 244 -14.33 -5.75 -17.74
CA ALA A 244 -14.62 -4.52 -18.47
C ALA A 244 -13.40 -3.58 -18.53
N LYS A 245 -12.63 -3.47 -17.44
CA LYS A 245 -11.38 -2.71 -17.44
C LYS A 245 -10.37 -3.30 -18.42
N LEU A 246 -10.23 -4.63 -18.45
CA LEU A 246 -9.36 -5.31 -19.42
C LEU A 246 -9.82 -5.04 -20.86
N ALA A 247 -11.12 -5.16 -21.16
CA ALA A 247 -11.65 -4.88 -22.48
C ALA A 247 -11.39 -3.42 -22.91
N GLN A 248 -11.56 -2.47 -21.98
CA GLN A 248 -11.22 -1.07 -22.19
C GLN A 248 -9.74 -0.89 -22.51
N ASP A 249 -8.85 -1.51 -21.72
CA ASP A 249 -7.40 -1.42 -21.91
C ASP A 249 -6.94 -2.02 -23.25
N LEU A 250 -7.55 -3.13 -23.69
CA LEU A 250 -7.30 -3.73 -25.00
C LEU A 250 -7.84 -2.87 -26.16
N SER A 251 -8.93 -2.14 -25.93
CA SER A 251 -9.53 -1.25 -26.94
C SER A 251 -8.79 0.08 -27.10
N MET A 252 -8.02 0.48 -26.09
CA MET A 252 -7.15 1.65 -26.17
C MET A 252 -5.93 1.29 -27.04
N THR A 253 -5.99 1.63 -28.33
CA THR A 253 -4.82 1.60 -29.21
C THR A 253 -3.73 2.48 -28.60
N SER A 254 -2.54 1.92 -28.38
CA SER A 254 -1.37 2.68 -27.91
C SER A 254 -1.05 3.79 -28.89
N THR A 255 -1.47 5.02 -28.61
CA THR A 255 -1.09 6.21 -29.37
C THR A 255 0.24 6.80 -28.88
N GLY A 256 0.96 6.10 -28.00
CA GLY A 256 2.27 6.52 -27.50
C GLY A 256 3.40 5.76 -28.17
N ASN A 257 4.43 6.48 -28.60
CA ASN A 257 5.66 5.90 -29.09
C ASN A 257 6.34 5.14 -27.92
N PRO A 258 6.77 3.88 -28.06
CA PRO A 258 7.33 3.09 -26.95
C PRO A 258 8.54 3.75 -26.26
N GLU A 259 9.23 4.66 -26.96
CA GLU A 259 10.41 5.37 -26.49
C GLU A 259 10.09 6.43 -25.41
N ASP A 260 8.87 6.97 -25.36
CA ASP A 260 8.47 7.97 -24.35
C ASP A 260 8.25 7.35 -22.96
N SER A 261 8.25 6.02 -22.86
CA SER A 261 8.09 5.29 -21.60
C SER A 261 9.42 4.93 -20.94
N LEU A 262 10.56 5.19 -21.60
CA LEU A 262 11.90 4.82 -21.11
C LEU A 262 12.80 6.01 -20.76
N ALA A 263 12.24 7.22 -20.69
CA ALA A 263 12.94 8.44 -20.27
C ALA A 263 12.61 8.85 -18.83
#